data_AF-A0A0R1EQQ4-F1
#
_entry.id   AF-A0A0R1EQQ4-F1
#
_cell.length_a   1.000
_cell.length_b   1.000
_cell.length_c   1.000
_cell.angle_alpha   90.00
_cell.angle_beta   90.00
_cell.angle_gamma   90.00
#
_symmetry.space_group_name_H-M   'P 1'
#
loop_
_entity.id
_entity.type
_entity.pdbx_description
1 polymer ?
#
loop_
_entity_poly.entity_id
_entity_poly.type
_entity_poly.pdbx_seq_one_letter_code
_entity_poly.pdbx_strand_id
1 'polypeptide(L)' 'MLALQLAQLEADHLIVKKIGTVSDNRSLEYSLTSFGRSLTPVIEAMAAWGSAFNDHKIEANDNV' A
#
# COMPACT_ATOMS: atom_id res chain seq x y z
N MET A 1 -2.76 12.95 6.22
CA MET A 1 -1.36 13.44 6.09
C MET A 1 -0.51 12.34 5.47
N LEU A 2 -0.31 12.36 4.15
CA LEU A 2 0.45 11.30 3.45
C LEU A 2 1.93 11.24 3.86
N ALA A 3 2.54 12.40 4.13
CA ALA A 3 3.94 12.50 4.53
C ALA A 3 4.25 11.71 5.82
N LEU A 4 3.34 11.70 6.80
CA LEU A 4 3.51 10.97 8.05
C LEU A 4 3.49 9.44 7.83
N GLN A 5 2.58 8.96 6.97
CA GLN A 5 2.48 7.54 6.63
C GLN A 5 3.71 7.07 5.86
N LEU A 6 4.22 7.89 4.93
CA LEU A 6 5.46 7.58 4.22
C LEU A 6 6.68 7.54 5.17
N ALA A 7 6.75 8.46 6.13
CA ALA A 7 7.83 8.44 7.13
C ALA A 7 7.78 7.18 8.02
N GLN A 8 6.58 6.70 8.38
CA GLN A 8 6.41 5.45 9.13
C GLN A 8 6.83 4.24 8.29
N LEU A 9 6.37 4.14 7.04
CA LEU A 9 6.75 3.04 6.14
C LEU A 9 8.25 3.02 5.82
N GLU A 10 8.90 4.19 5.81
CA GLU A 10 10.36 4.31 5.68
C GLU A 10 11.08 3.82 6.95
N ALA A 11 10.57 4.19 8.13
CA ALA A 11 11.08 3.71 9.42
C ALA A 11 10.93 2.18 9.59
N ASP A 12 9.87 1.61 9.04
CA ASP A 12 9.62 0.15 9.02
C ASP A 12 10.40 -0.58 7.90
N HIS A 13 11.24 0.12 7.14
CA HIS A 13 12.04 -0.41 6.02
C HIS A 13 11.22 -1.03 4.88
N LEU A 14 9.95 -0.63 4.73
CA LEU A 14 9.05 -1.12 3.67
C LEU A 14 9.23 -0.32 2.37
N ILE A 15 9.53 0.97 2.48
CA ILE A 15 9.77 1.86 1.34
C ILE A 15 11.11 2.57 1.46
N VAL A 16 11.65 2.98 0.32
CA VAL A 16 12.84 3.84 0.22
C VAL A 16 12.49 5.12 -0.53
N LYS A 17 12.97 6.25 -0.01
CA LYS A 17 12.85 7.56 -0.63
C LYS A 17 14.04 7.83 -1.55
N LYS A 18 13.78 8.12 -2.82
CA LYS A 18 14.77 8.51 -3.82
C LYS A 18 14.52 9.95 -4.25
N ILE A 19 15.56 10.79 -4.16
CA ILE A 19 15.50 12.17 -4.61
C ILE A 19 16.00 12.20 -6.05
N GLY A 20 15.09 12.46 -6.99
CA GLY A 20 15.43 12.66 -8.39
C GLY A 20 15.94 14.09 -8.63
N THR A 21 16.98 14.23 -9.43
CA THR A 21 17.46 15.52 -9.93
C THR A 21 17.50 15.45 -11.45
N VAL A 22 16.40 15.82 -12.10
CA VAL A 22 16.36 16.02 -13.55
C VAL A 22 16.14 17.50 -13.78
N SER A 23 17.23 18.19 -14.08
CA SER A 23 17.26 19.49 -14.76
C SER A 23 16.28 20.56 -14.22
N ASP A 24 16.37 20.89 -12.93
CA ASP A 24 15.72 22.04 -12.27
C ASP A 24 14.38 21.79 -11.55
N ASN A 25 13.96 20.53 -11.37
CA ASN A 25 12.86 20.20 -10.46
C ASN A 25 13.22 19.02 -9.53
N ARG A 26 13.02 19.19 -8.22
CA ARG A 26 13.27 18.14 -7.22
C ARG A 26 12.05 17.22 -7.16
N SER A 27 12.11 16.07 -7.84
CA SER A 27 11.09 15.04 -7.67
C SER A 27 11.43 14.15 -6.46
N LEU A 28 10.40 13.83 -5.68
CA LEU A 28 10.48 12.82 -4.63
C LEU A 28 9.81 11.55 -5.15
N GLU A 29 10.60 10.51 -5.30
CA GLU A 29 10.10 9.19 -5.69
C GLU A 29 10.19 8.24 -4.51
N TYR A 30 9.16 7.41 -4.33
CA TYR A 30 9.16 6.35 -3.32
C TYR A 30 9.10 5.00 -4.04
N SER A 31 9.86 4.03 -3.54
CA SER A 31 9.89 2.68 -4.10
C SER A 31 9.82 1.65 -2.98
N LEU A 32 9.20 0.50 -3.25
CA LEU A 32 9.21 -0.62 -2.30
C LEU A 32 10.61 -1.22 -2.19
N THR A 33 11.02 -1.52 -0.96
CA THR A 33 12.22 -2.33 -0.71
C THR A 33 11.96 -3.80 -1.05
N SER A 34 13.00 -4.62 -1.11
CA SER A 34 12.85 -6.08 -1.27
C SER A 34 12.00 -6.68 -0.14
N PHE A 35 12.13 -6.16 1.08
CA PHE A 35 11.31 -6.56 2.22
C PHE A 35 9.86 -6.10 2.05
N GLY A 36 9.62 -4.85 1.65
CA GLY A 36 8.27 -4.35 1.36
C GLY A 36 7.54 -5.15 0.28
N ARG A 37 8.26 -5.62 -0.76
CA ARG A 37 7.70 -6.51 -1.79
C ARG A 37 7.31 -7.89 -1.26
N SER A 38 7.99 -8.38 -0.21
CA SER A 38 7.62 -9.67 0.40
C SER A 38 6.28 -9.63 1.14
N LEU A 39 5.79 -8.43 1.50
CA LEU A 39 4.50 -8.24 2.15
C LEU A 39 3.32 -8.24 1.16
N THR A 40 3.58 -8.01 -0.14
CA THR A 40 2.57 -8.02 -1.21
C THR A 40 1.59 -9.20 -1.14
N PRO A 41 2.02 -10.48 -1.09
CA PRO A 41 1.08 -11.60 -1.05
C PRO A 41 0.16 -11.60 0.18
N VAL A 42 0.61 -11.06 1.32
CA VAL A 42 -0.21 -10.96 2.54
C VAL A 42 -1.31 -9.91 2.36
N ILE A 43 -0.95 -8.74 1.84
CA ILE A 43 -1.90 -7.66 1.57
C ILE A 43 -2.92 -8.08 0.51
N GLU A 44 -2.48 -8.78 -0.54
CA GLU A 44 -3.36 -9.34 -1.56
C GLU A 44 -4.33 -10.37 -0.98
N ALA A 45 -3.85 -11.28 -0.12
CA ALA A 45 -4.72 -12.24 0.56
C ALA A 45 -5.76 -11.56 1.45
N MET A 46 -5.37 -10.52 2.20
CA MET A 46 -6.29 -9.72 3.01
C MET A 46 -7.32 -8.99 2.15
N ALA A 47 -6.91 -8.43 1.01
CA ALA A 47 -7.80 -7.76 0.07
C ALA A 47 -8.79 -8.74 -0.58
N ALA A 48 -8.31 -9.91 -0.99
CA ALA A 48 -9.14 -10.97 -1.56
C ALA A 48 -10.19 -11.46 -0.56
N TRP A 49 -9.79 -11.69 0.69
CA TRP A 49 -10.73 -12.03 1.77
C TRP A 49 -11.75 -10.91 2.01
N GLY A 50 -11.31 -9.65 2.06
CA GLY A 50 -12.20 -8.51 2.25
C GLY A 50 -13.23 -8.35 1.13
N SER A 51 -12.84 -8.59 -0.13
CA SER A 51 -13.77 -8.62 -1.26
C SER A 51 -14.79 -9.74 -1.11
N ALA A 52 -14.33 -10.97 -0.90
CA ALA A 52 -15.22 -12.12 -0.75
C ALA A 52 -16.21 -11.95 0.42
N PHE A 53 -15.75 -11.37 1.53
CA PHE A 53 -16.61 -11.06 2.67
C PHE A 53 -17.67 -10.01 2.33
N ASN A 54 -17.29 -8.93 1.63
CA ASN A 54 -18.24 -7.91 1.20
C ASN A 54 -19.28 -8.47 0.22
N ASP A 55 -18.85 -9.31 -0.72
CA ASP A 55 -19.73 -9.98 -1.68
C ASP A 55 -20.74 -10.88 -0.96
N HIS A 56 -20.30 -11.68 0.03
CA HIS A 56 -21.20 -12.49 0.87
C HIS A 56 -22.15 -11.64 1.73
N LYS A 57 -21.73 -10.43 2.13
CA LYS A 57 -22.58 -9.53 2.91
C LYS A 57 -23.67 -8.86 2.07
N ILE A 58 -23.42 -8.66 0.77
CA ILE A 58 -24.43 -8.15 -0.17
C ILE A 58 -25.54 -9.19 -0.36
N GLU A 59 -25.21 -10.47 -0.52
CA GLU A 59 -26.21 -11.55 -0.65
C GLU A 59 -27.10 -11.73 0.60
N ALA A 60 -26.56 -11.44 1.79
CA ALA A 60 -27.31 -11.53 3.04
C ALA A 60 -28.24 -10.32 3.29
N ASN A 61 -28.01 -9.19 2.64
CA ASN A 61 -28.73 -7.93 2.91
C ASN A 61 -29.80 -7.58 1.86
N ASP A 62 -29.87 -8.32 0.75
CA ASP A 62 -30.91 -8.19 -0.30
C ASP A 62 -32.13 -9.11 -0.07
N ASN A 63 -32.19 -9.83 1.05
CA ASN A 63 -33.31 -10.69 1.44
C ASN A 63 -34.20 -10.10 2.55
N VAL A 64 -34.21 -8.77 2.72
CA VAL A 64 -35.12 -8.05 3.64
C VAL A 64 -35.89 -6.96 2.91
#